data_AF-A0A839SFI7-F1
#
_entry.id   AF-A0A839SFI7-F1
#
_cell.length_a   1.000
_cell.length_b   1.000
_cell.length_c   1.000
_cell.angle_alpha   90.00
_cell.angle_beta   90.00
_cell.angle_gamma   90.00
#
_symmetry.space_group_name_H-M   'P 1'
#
loop_
_entity.id
_entity.type
_entity.pdbx_description
1 polymer ?
#
loop_
_entity_poly.entity_id
_entity_poly.type
_entity_poly.pdbx_seq_one_letter_code
_entity_poly.pdbx_strand_id
1 'polypeptide(L)' 'MEIGLDQLIQAIKQLPAKQLIKLQAEINRTIPNRTEKEDFKNFLLQAPVFSEDQISLIEGARKSINTWGKN' A
#
# COMPACT_ATOMS: atom_id res chain seq x y z
N MET A 1 -6.12 -3.20 -24.82
CA MET A 1 -5.26 -3.81 -25.85
C MET A 1 -4.84 -5.15 -25.31
N GLU A 2 -5.52 -6.23 -25.68
CA GLU A 2 -5.12 -7.58 -25.29
C GLU A 2 -4.08 -8.08 -26.29
N ILE A 3 -2.88 -8.38 -25.80
CA ILE A 3 -1.89 -9.08 -26.61
C ILE A 3 -2.28 -10.56 -26.58
N GLY A 4 -2.53 -11.14 -27.75
CA GLY A 4 -2.83 -12.57 -27.85
C GLY A 4 -1.63 -13.41 -27.38
N LEU A 5 -1.90 -14.54 -26.72
CA LEU A 5 -0.86 -15.43 -26.18
C LEU A 5 0.20 -15.80 -27.23
N ASP A 6 -0.23 -16.05 -28.47
CA ASP A 6 0.67 -16.42 -29.57
C ASP A 6 1.64 -15.29 -29.94
N GLN A 7 1.18 -14.03 -29.91
CA GLN A 7 2.01 -12.86 -30.18
C GLN A 7 3.05 -12.67 -29.06
N LEU A 8 2.66 -12.93 -27.82
CA LEU A 8 3.57 -12.89 -26.67
C LEU A 8 4.65 -13.98 -26.78
N ILE A 9 4.28 -15.20 -27.15
CA ILE A 9 5.23 -16.31 -27.34
C ILE A 9 6.23 -15.99 -28.45
N GLN A 10 5.78 -15.42 -29.56
CA GLN A 10 6.69 -15.02 -30.64
C GLN A 10 7.68 -13.94 -30.20
N ALA A 11 7.22 -12.93 -29.46
CA ALA A 11 8.10 -11.88 -28.93
C ALA A 11 9.14 -12.45 -27.95
N ILE A 12 8.72 -13.37 -27.06
CA ILE A 12 9.62 -14.01 -26.09
C ILE A 12 10.69 -14.84 -26.80
N LYS A 13 10.34 -15.60 -27.85
CA LYS A 13 11.29 -16.41 -28.62
C LYS A 13 12.38 -15.62 -29.33
N GLN A 14 12.16 -14.33 -29.60
CA GLN A 14 13.14 -13.44 -30.22
C GLN A 14 14.10 -12.79 -29.21
N LEU A 15 13.89 -12.97 -27.91
CA LEU A 15 14.74 -12.39 -26.89
C LEU A 15 16.12 -13.06 -26.84
N PRO A 16 17.21 -12.29 -26.66
CA PRO A 16 18.52 -12.86 -26.37
C PRO A 16 18.52 -13.70 -25.10
N ALA A 17 19.38 -14.72 -25.02
CA ALA A 17 19.45 -15.64 -23.87
C ALA A 17 19.55 -14.92 -22.50
N LYS A 18 20.32 -13.82 -22.43
CA LYS A 18 20.42 -12.99 -21.22
C LYS A 18 19.08 -12.37 -20.80
N GLN A 19 18.24 -11.98 -21.76
CA GLN A 19 16.92 -11.40 -21.49
C GLN A 19 15.89 -12.48 -21.17
N LEU A 20 15.99 -13.67 -21.77
CA LEU A 20 15.17 -14.83 -21.39
C LEU A 20 15.41 -15.24 -19.94
N ILE A 21 16.66 -15.30 -19.50
CA ILE A 21 17.02 -15.61 -18.11
C ILE A 21 16.43 -14.57 -17.16
N LYS A 22 16.53 -13.28 -17.51
CA LYS A 22 15.94 -12.18 -16.74
C LYS A 22 14.42 -12.28 -16.67
N LEU A 23 13.77 -12.58 -17.80
CA LEU A 23 12.33 -12.75 -17.89
C LEU A 23 11.85 -13.92 -17.01
N GLN A 24 12.54 -15.06 -17.08
CA GLN A 24 12.22 -16.23 -16.28
C GLN A 24 12.41 -15.97 -14.78
N ALA A 25 13.46 -15.22 -14.41
CA ALA A 25 13.65 -14.78 -13.04
C ALA A 25 12.51 -13.86 -12.56
N GLU A 26 12.02 -12.95 -13.41
CA GLU A 26 10.92 -12.04 -13.07
C GLU A 26 9.56 -12.74 -13.00
N ILE A 27 9.30 -13.72 -13.88
CA ILE A 27 8.09 -14.57 -13.83
C ILE A 27 8.06 -15.40 -12.54
N ASN A 28 9.21 -15.96 -12.15
CA ASN A 28 9.35 -16.78 -10.96
C ASN A 28 9.48 -15.95 -9.68
N ARG A 29 9.68 -14.64 -9.80
CA ARG A 29 9.69 -13.73 -8.66
C ARG A 29 8.26 -13.70 -8.13
N THR A 30 8.05 -14.30 -6.97
CA THR A 30 6.86 -14.06 -6.17
C THR A 30 6.87 -12.59 -5.77
N ILE A 31 6.28 -11.75 -6.61
CA ILE A 31 5.81 -10.44 -6.18
C ILE A 31 4.75 -10.80 -5.14
N PRO A 32 4.95 -10.53 -3.84
CA PRO A 32 3.86 -10.68 -2.91
C PRO A 32 2.73 -9.86 -3.49
N ASN A 33 1.62 -10.51 -3.77
CA ASN A 33 0.41 -9.86 -4.25
C ASN A 33 -0.16 -9.07 -3.05
N ARG A 34 0.61 -8.11 -2.55
CA ARG A 34 0.17 -7.09 -1.62
C ARG A 34 -0.82 -6.28 -2.41
N THR A 35 -2.05 -6.74 -2.33
CA THR A 35 -3.16 -5.97 -2.83
C THR A 35 -3.13 -4.64 -2.08
N GLU A 36 -3.41 -3.52 -2.76
CA GLU A 36 -3.48 -2.20 -2.12
C GLU A 36 -4.37 -2.22 -0.86
N LYS A 37 -5.35 -3.14 -0.81
CA LYS A 37 -6.20 -3.41 0.36
C LYS A 37 -5.43 -3.95 1.58
N GLU A 38 -4.47 -4.84 1.40
CA GLU A 38 -3.67 -5.38 2.51
C GLU A 38 -2.71 -4.31 3.05
N ASP A 39 -2.09 -3.53 2.18
CA ASP A 39 -1.22 -2.43 2.58
C ASP A 39 -2.00 -1.31 3.27
N PHE A 40 -3.19 -0.98 2.78
CA PHE A 40 -4.08 -0.02 3.43
C PHE A 40 -4.56 -0.51 4.80
N LYS A 41 -4.93 -1.80 4.91
CA LYS A 41 -5.30 -2.42 6.19
C LYS A 41 -4.15 -2.31 7.21
N ASN A 42 -2.93 -2.64 6.79
CA ASN A 42 -1.75 -2.56 7.66
C ASN A 42 -1.45 -1.13 8.09
N PHE A 43 -1.58 -0.16 7.18
CA PHE A 43 -1.44 1.26 7.49
C PHE A 43 -2.44 1.70 8.57
N LEU A 44 -3.72 1.33 8.45
CA LEU A 44 -4.74 1.69 9.44
C LEU A 44 -4.46 1.07 10.82
N LEU A 45 -3.96 -0.16 10.87
CA LEU A 45 -3.65 -0.86 12.12
C LEU A 45 -2.39 -0.33 12.81
N GLN A 46 -1.45 0.23 12.04
CA GLN A 46 -0.19 0.78 12.54
C GLN A 46 -0.22 2.30 12.70
N ALA A 47 -1.34 2.93 12.35
CA ALA A 47 -1.48 4.37 12.46
C ALA A 47 -1.28 4.81 13.93
N PRO A 48 -0.55 5.91 14.16
CA PRO A 48 -0.35 6.42 15.50
C PRO A 48 -1.69 6.76 16.14
N VAL A 49 -1.90 6.30 17.37
CA VAL A 49 -3.06 6.65 18.20
C VAL A 49 -2.61 7.58 19.32
N PHE A 50 -3.51 8.46 19.75
CA PHE A 50 -3.24 9.30 20.91
C PHE A 50 -3.13 8.46 22.18
N SER A 51 -2.20 8.82 23.06
CA SER A 51 -2.15 8.25 24.41
C SER A 51 -3.35 8.73 25.25
N GLU A 52 -3.65 8.02 26.33
CA GLU A 52 -4.72 8.40 27.26
C GLU A 52 -4.49 9.82 27.82
N ASP A 53 -3.24 10.18 28.13
CA ASP A 53 -2.88 11.52 28.59
C ASP A 53 -3.18 12.59 27.54
N GLN A 54 -2.88 12.31 26.27
CA GLN A 54 -3.18 13.21 25.15
C GLN A 54 -4.68 13.35 24.94
N ILE A 55 -5.43 12.25 25.07
CA ILE A 55 -6.90 12.28 25.00
C ILE A 55 -7.48 13.15 26.12
N SER A 56 -7.02 12.94 27.36
CA SER A 56 -7.45 13.73 28.53
C SER A 56 -7.17 15.22 28.36
N LEU A 57 -5.97 15.57 27.86
CA LEU A 57 -5.61 16.95 27.55
C LEU A 57 -6.55 17.56 26.51
N ILE A 58 -6.84 16.84 25.42
CA ILE A 58 -7.73 17.29 24.34
C ILE A 58 -9.16 17.50 24.88
N GLU A 59 -9.66 16.59 25.72
CA GLU A 59 -10.98 16.74 26.34
C GLU A 59 -11.06 17.96 27.26
N GLY A 60 -10.03 18.18 28.09
CA GLY A 60 -9.92 19.36 28.92
C GLY A 60 -9.91 20.64 28.10
N ALA A 61 -9.11 20.69 27.03
CA ALA A 61 -9.05 21.82 26.11
C ALA A 61 -10.42 22.10 25.45
N ARG A 62 -11.12 21.06 24.97
CA ARG A 62 -12.47 21.19 24.40
C ARG A 62 -13.47 21.78 25.39
N LYS A 63 -13.46 21.34 26.65
CA LYS A 63 -14.34 21.89 27.70
C LYS A 63 -14.06 23.37 27.97
N SER A 64 -12.79 23.75 28.05
CA SER A 64 -12.38 25.14 28.27
C SER A 64 -12.79 26.06 27.12
N ILE A 65 -12.58 25.63 25.87
CA ILE A 65 -12.97 26.38 24.66
C ILE A 65 -14.50 26.56 24.62
N ASN A 66 -15.27 25.50 24.86
CA ASN A 66 -16.73 25.56 24.87
C ASN A 66 -17.29 26.46 25.97
N THR A 67 -16.56 26.59 27.09
CA THR A 67 -16.93 27.51 28.17
C THR A 67 -16.61 28.96 27.78
N TRP A 68 -15.47 29.20 27.14
CA TRP A 68 -15.08 30.54 26.69
C TRP A 68 -16.04 31.11 25.63
N GLY A 69 -16.50 30.29 24.68
CA GLY A 69 -17.45 30.73 23.65
C GLY A 69 -18.90 30.92 24.11
N LYS A 70 -19.22 30.67 25.39
CA LYS A 70 -20.55 30.87 25.99
C LYS A 70 -20.65 32.10 26.89
N ASN A 71 -19.53 32.76 27.19
CA ASN A 71 -19.46 34.04 27.89
C ASN A 71 -19.32 35.19 26.88
#